data_AF-V7HJR5-F1
#
_entry.id   AF-V7HJR5-F1
#
_cell.length_a   1.000
_cell.length_b   1.000
_cell.length_c   1.000
_cell.angle_alpha   90.00
_cell.angle_beta   90.00
_cell.angle_gamma   90.00
#
_symmetry.space_group_name_H-M   'P 1'
#
loop_
_entity.id
_entity.type
_entity.pdbx_description
1 polymer ?
#
loop_
_entity_poly.entity_id
_entity_poly.type
_entity_poly.pdbx_seq_one_letter_code
_entity_poly.pdbx_strand_id
1 'polypeptide(L)'
;MKKAAISLFAILASTSFAMAADAGCDAFKWPVTREQELFPAAPAAQSGASLAFGEAADMALEPVDAVSFTVSPQRAPAAGTFGATANVAVPPEGELQISLSDEAWVDVIQDGQAVKSAGFSGVKTCPGIRKSVRFKLTPGAATIQLSGARKENLKVAVLAPE
;
A
#
# COMPACT_ATOMS: atom_id res chain seq x y z
N MET A 1 -30.17 70.27 20.77
CA MET A 1 -30.88 68.99 21.00
C MET A 1 -30.49 68.01 19.89
N LYS A 2 -29.87 66.89 20.29
CA LYS A 2 -29.63 65.57 19.65
C LYS A 2 -30.33 65.38 18.27
N LYS A 3 -29.73 64.77 17.24
CA LYS A 3 -29.24 63.37 17.22
C LYS A 3 -28.29 63.16 16.02
N ALA A 4 -27.14 62.54 16.27
CA ALA A 4 -26.27 61.95 15.26
C ALA A 4 -26.84 60.58 14.83
N ALA A 5 -26.91 60.32 13.52
CA ALA A 5 -27.26 59.01 12.98
C ALA A 5 -25.98 58.36 12.44
N ILE A 6 -25.40 57.47 13.23
CA ILE A 6 -24.26 56.62 12.89
C ILE A 6 -24.81 55.47 12.05
N SER A 7 -24.50 55.45 10.76
CA SER A 7 -24.81 54.30 9.89
C SER A 7 -23.77 53.22 10.11
N LEU A 8 -24.24 52.07 10.59
CA LEU A 8 -23.47 50.91 11.00
C LEU A 8 -23.05 50.11 9.75
N PHE A 9 -21.74 50.05 9.51
CA PHE A 9 -21.13 49.24 8.47
C PHE A 9 -21.06 47.78 8.96
N ALA A 10 -21.87 46.88 8.38
CA ALA A 10 -21.79 45.45 8.66
C ALA A 10 -21.22 44.72 7.43
N ILE A 11 -19.89 44.63 7.35
CA ILE A 11 -19.23 43.68 6.44
C ILE A 11 -19.28 42.32 7.13
N LEU A 12 -20.14 41.42 6.66
CA LEU A 12 -20.01 40.00 6.98
C LEU A 12 -18.79 39.45 6.23
N ALA A 13 -17.66 39.32 6.93
CA ALA A 13 -16.52 38.56 6.44
C ALA A 13 -16.89 37.06 6.45
N SER A 14 -17.19 36.52 5.28
CA SER A 14 -17.32 35.09 5.05
C SER A 14 -15.95 34.42 5.18
N THR A 15 -15.62 33.89 6.36
CA THR A 15 -14.49 32.97 6.51
C THR A 15 -14.95 31.57 6.15
N SER A 16 -14.98 31.27 4.85
CA SER A 16 -14.98 29.88 4.39
C SER A 16 -13.62 29.29 4.72
N PHE A 17 -13.49 28.68 5.90
CA PHE A 17 -12.42 27.74 6.16
C PHE A 17 -12.70 26.49 5.34
N ALA A 18 -12.26 26.48 4.08
CA ALA A 18 -12.06 25.24 3.36
C ALA A 18 -10.91 24.50 4.07
N MET A 19 -11.25 23.74 5.11
CA MET A 19 -10.39 22.68 5.59
C MET A 19 -10.27 21.72 4.40
N ALA A 20 -9.11 21.73 3.74
CA ALA A 20 -8.75 20.59 2.90
C ALA A 20 -8.77 19.39 3.85
N ALA A 21 -9.85 18.61 3.80
CA ALA A 21 -9.91 17.34 4.48
C ALA A 21 -8.66 16.60 4.02
N ASP A 22 -7.79 16.26 4.96
CA ASP A 22 -6.68 15.38 4.68
C ASP A 22 -7.33 14.12 4.09
N ALA A 23 -7.19 13.93 2.78
CA ALA A 23 -7.99 12.97 2.02
C ALA A 23 -7.70 11.51 2.43
N GLY A 24 -6.89 11.32 3.47
CA GLY A 24 -6.75 10.10 4.23
C GLY A 24 -6.56 8.91 3.30
N CYS A 25 -7.32 7.85 3.56
CA CYS A 25 -7.29 6.67 2.71
C CYS A 25 -8.24 6.78 1.50
N ASP A 26 -9.14 7.76 1.48
CA ASP A 26 -10.06 8.00 0.36
C ASP A 26 -9.34 8.55 -0.89
N ALA A 27 -8.11 9.03 -0.74
CA ALA A 27 -7.25 9.43 -1.86
C ALA A 27 -6.67 8.24 -2.65
N PHE A 28 -6.87 6.99 -2.19
CA PHE A 28 -6.53 5.83 -3.00
C PHE A 28 -7.46 5.71 -4.21
N LYS A 29 -6.94 5.16 -5.31
CA LYS A 29 -7.75 4.86 -6.51
C LYS A 29 -8.84 3.80 -6.27
N TRP A 30 -8.78 3.11 -5.13
CA TRP A 30 -9.70 2.07 -4.70
C TRP A 30 -9.73 1.97 -3.17
N PRO A 31 -10.76 1.34 -2.57
CA PRO A 31 -10.82 1.14 -1.12
C PRO A 31 -9.64 0.32 -0.60
N VAL A 32 -9.15 0.71 0.57
CA VAL A 32 -8.10 -0.02 1.31
C VAL A 32 -8.49 -0.29 2.77
N THR A 33 -9.77 -0.15 3.09
CA THR A 33 -10.30 -0.24 4.46
C THR A 33 -10.07 -1.62 5.05
N ARG A 34 -10.27 -2.70 4.27
CA ARG A 34 -10.03 -4.08 4.72
C ARG A 34 -8.56 -4.28 5.12
N GLU A 35 -7.62 -3.70 4.39
CA GLU A 35 -6.20 -3.80 4.74
C GLU A 35 -5.85 -3.00 6.00
N GLN A 36 -6.52 -1.87 6.23
CA GLN A 36 -6.34 -1.11 7.47
C GLN A 36 -6.82 -1.89 8.69
N GLU A 37 -7.90 -2.68 8.53
CA GLU A 37 -8.42 -3.54 9.60
C GLU A 37 -7.51 -4.75 9.88
N LEU A 38 -6.85 -5.29 8.85
CA LEU A 38 -5.97 -6.46 8.99
C LEU A 38 -4.60 -6.12 9.60
N PHE A 39 -4.01 -4.97 9.25
CA PHE A 39 -2.63 -4.62 9.64
C PHE A 39 -2.34 -4.58 11.15
N PRO A 40 -3.23 -4.08 12.03
CA PRO A 40 -3.00 -4.07 13.47
C PRO A 40 -2.79 -5.47 14.07
N ALA A 41 -3.42 -6.49 13.48
CA ALA A 41 -3.37 -7.88 13.95
C ALA A 41 -2.53 -8.79 13.04
N ALA A 42 -1.78 -8.22 12.09
CA ALA A 42 -1.00 -8.99 11.12
C ALA A 42 0.07 -9.86 11.84
N PRO A 43 0.02 -11.19 11.71
CA PRO A 43 1.02 -12.08 12.31
C PRO A 43 2.41 -11.84 11.72
N ALA A 44 3.45 -12.09 12.51
CA ALA A 44 4.83 -12.02 12.03
C ALA A 44 5.11 -13.13 11.02
N ALA A 45 5.83 -12.80 9.95
CA ALA A 45 6.28 -13.74 8.92
C ALA A 45 7.73 -13.45 8.52
N GLN A 46 8.44 -14.47 8.06
CA GLN A 46 9.81 -14.34 7.55
C GLN A 46 9.80 -14.30 6.02
N SER A 47 10.89 -13.83 5.42
CA SER A 47 11.11 -13.97 3.97
C SER A 47 10.94 -15.43 3.53
N GLY A 48 10.30 -15.65 2.39
CA GLY A 48 9.94 -16.96 1.85
C GLY A 48 8.66 -17.57 2.43
N ALA A 49 8.00 -16.92 3.40
CA ALA A 49 6.74 -17.41 3.96
C ALA A 49 5.61 -17.52 2.94
N SER A 50 4.62 -18.37 3.22
CA SER A 50 3.37 -18.44 2.45
C SER A 50 2.36 -17.44 3.04
N LEU A 51 1.90 -16.50 2.21
CA LEU A 51 0.83 -15.57 2.52
C LEU A 51 -0.48 -16.14 1.94
N ALA A 52 -1.46 -16.39 2.80
CA ALA A 52 -2.76 -16.81 2.33
C ALA A 52 -3.52 -15.63 1.69
N PHE A 53 -4.30 -15.94 0.66
CA PHE A 53 -5.25 -14.99 0.10
C PHE A 53 -6.32 -14.65 1.14
N GLY A 54 -6.63 -13.35 1.28
CA GLY A 54 -7.55 -12.85 2.30
C GLY A 54 -6.87 -12.39 3.59
N GLU A 55 -5.54 -12.54 3.72
CA GLU A 55 -4.81 -12.28 4.96
C GLU A 55 -3.76 -11.17 4.82
N ALA A 56 -3.17 -10.80 5.96
CA ALA A 56 -2.02 -9.92 6.05
C ALA A 56 -0.92 -10.55 6.91
N ALA A 57 0.32 -10.08 6.75
CA ALA A 57 1.43 -10.43 7.62
C ALA A 57 2.35 -9.22 7.85
N ASP A 58 3.03 -9.18 8.99
CA ASP A 58 4.16 -8.29 9.26
C ASP A 58 5.45 -9.03 8.86
N MET A 59 5.93 -8.75 7.66
CA MET A 59 7.09 -9.42 7.08
C MET A 59 8.37 -8.84 7.69
N ALA A 60 9.17 -9.70 8.31
CA ALA A 60 10.57 -9.41 8.57
C ALA A 60 11.34 -9.40 7.24
N LEU A 61 12.06 -8.31 6.99
CA LEU A 61 12.81 -8.08 5.76
C LEU A 61 14.30 -8.29 6.00
N GLU A 62 14.98 -8.79 4.96
CA GLU A 62 16.41 -9.01 4.95
C GLU A 62 17.11 -7.86 4.22
N PRO A 63 18.42 -7.62 4.48
CA PRO A 63 19.23 -6.78 3.59
C PRO A 63 19.04 -7.20 2.13
N VAL A 64 18.80 -6.24 1.24
CA VAL A 64 18.34 -6.55 -0.12
C VAL A 64 19.32 -7.37 -0.95
N ASP A 65 20.60 -7.36 -0.59
CA ASP A 65 21.68 -8.16 -1.18
C ASP A 65 21.72 -9.61 -0.67
N ALA A 66 21.04 -9.90 0.44
CA ALA A 66 20.84 -11.27 0.95
C ALA A 66 19.56 -11.92 0.40
N VAL A 67 18.62 -11.15 -0.14
CA VAL A 67 17.33 -11.65 -0.63
C VAL A 67 17.52 -12.44 -1.93
N SER A 68 17.06 -13.69 -1.93
CA SER A 68 17.02 -14.53 -3.13
C SER A 68 15.77 -14.25 -3.96
N PHE A 69 15.84 -13.26 -4.86
CA PHE A 69 14.77 -12.98 -5.81
C PHE A 69 14.70 -14.03 -6.92
N THR A 70 13.51 -14.54 -7.23
CA THR A 70 13.23 -15.45 -8.36
C THR A 70 13.61 -14.83 -9.69
N VAL A 71 13.32 -13.54 -9.87
CA VAL A 71 13.77 -12.73 -11.00
C VAL A 71 14.28 -11.39 -10.50
N SER A 72 15.21 -10.77 -11.23
CA SER A 72 15.70 -9.44 -10.87
C SER A 72 14.53 -8.45 -10.70
N PRO A 73 14.47 -7.68 -9.60
CA PRO A 73 13.40 -6.71 -9.38
C PRO A 73 13.28 -5.73 -10.54
N GLN A 74 12.05 -5.42 -10.97
CA GLN A 74 11.85 -4.52 -12.13
C GLN A 74 12.36 -3.10 -11.85
N ARG A 75 12.36 -2.69 -10.59
CA ARG A 75 13.05 -1.48 -10.13
C ARG A 75 14.24 -1.89 -9.29
N ALA A 76 15.44 -1.59 -9.78
CA ALA A 76 16.68 -1.82 -9.05
C ALA A 76 16.60 -1.15 -7.66
N PRO A 77 16.73 -1.92 -6.56
CA PRO A 77 16.73 -1.37 -5.22
C PRO A 77 18.03 -0.60 -4.96
N ALA A 78 17.98 0.41 -4.09
CA ALA A 78 19.18 1.11 -3.65
C ALA A 78 19.98 0.24 -2.68
N ALA A 79 21.30 0.44 -2.61
CA ALA A 79 22.14 -0.20 -1.60
C ALA A 79 21.66 0.17 -0.18
N GLY A 80 21.80 -0.77 0.76
CA GLY A 80 21.37 -0.58 2.15
C GLY A 80 19.86 -0.56 2.36
N THR A 81 19.06 -0.92 1.35
CA THR A 81 17.63 -1.18 1.51
C THR A 81 17.37 -2.64 1.89
N PHE A 82 16.12 -2.94 2.20
CA PHE A 82 15.65 -4.26 2.59
C PHE A 82 14.67 -4.83 1.56
N GLY A 83 14.46 -6.14 1.62
CA GLY A 83 13.48 -6.86 0.82
C GLY A 83 13.05 -8.18 1.45
N ALA A 84 12.10 -8.84 0.82
CA ALA A 84 11.67 -10.19 1.16
C ALA A 84 10.96 -10.82 -0.03
N THR A 85 10.79 -12.14 0.03
CA THR A 85 9.87 -12.86 -0.85
C THR A 85 8.72 -13.46 -0.04
N ALA A 86 7.61 -13.75 -0.70
CA ALA A 86 6.53 -14.52 -0.13
C ALA A 86 5.79 -15.31 -1.21
N ASN A 87 5.32 -16.50 -0.87
CA ASN A 87 4.55 -17.35 -1.78
C ASN A 87 3.06 -17.08 -1.60
N VAL A 88 2.30 -17.10 -2.69
CA VAL A 88 0.86 -16.89 -2.66
C VAL A 88 0.18 -17.85 -3.65
N ALA A 89 -0.99 -18.37 -3.24
CA ALA A 89 -1.90 -19.03 -4.16
C ALA A 89 -2.86 -18.00 -4.75
N VAL A 90 -2.77 -17.78 -6.06
CA VAL A 90 -3.68 -16.92 -6.80
C VAL A 90 -5.06 -17.61 -6.88
N PRO A 91 -6.14 -16.92 -6.49
CA PRO A 91 -7.47 -17.53 -6.48
C PRO A 91 -8.03 -17.73 -7.90
N PRO A 92 -9.11 -18.51 -8.09
CA PRO A 92 -9.70 -18.79 -9.41
C PRO A 92 -10.05 -17.54 -10.24
N GLU A 93 -10.35 -16.43 -9.57
CA GLU A 93 -10.68 -15.14 -10.19
C GLU A 93 -9.46 -14.48 -10.84
N GLY A 94 -8.24 -14.91 -10.48
CA GLY A 94 -7.01 -14.46 -11.13
C GLY A 94 -6.61 -13.02 -10.82
N GLU A 95 -7.07 -12.44 -9.72
CA GLU A 95 -6.72 -11.06 -9.35
C GLU A 95 -6.22 -10.95 -7.91
N LEU A 96 -5.15 -10.17 -7.72
CA LEU A 96 -4.60 -9.86 -6.41
C LEU A 96 -4.47 -8.34 -6.23
N GLN A 97 -4.84 -7.86 -5.05
CA GLN A 97 -4.51 -6.54 -4.52
C GLN A 97 -3.48 -6.73 -3.40
N ILE A 98 -2.28 -6.22 -3.63
CA ILE A 98 -1.17 -6.25 -2.66
C ILE A 98 -1.02 -4.85 -2.05
N SER A 99 -1.29 -4.73 -0.76
CA SER A 99 -1.21 -3.46 -0.03
C SER A 99 -0.08 -3.51 0.99
N LEU A 100 0.63 -2.39 1.15
CA LEU A 100 1.85 -2.27 1.95
C LEU A 100 1.74 -1.14 2.96
N SER A 101 2.28 -1.36 4.16
CA SER A 101 2.32 -0.32 5.21
C SER A 101 3.36 0.77 4.99
N ASP A 102 4.40 0.51 4.18
CA ASP A 102 5.45 1.47 3.88
C ASP A 102 5.91 1.37 2.40
N GLU A 103 6.90 2.16 2.03
CA GLU A 103 7.52 2.20 0.71
C GLU A 103 8.26 0.90 0.40
N ALA A 104 7.80 0.17 -0.61
CA ALA A 104 8.59 -0.83 -1.31
C ALA A 104 8.12 -0.97 -2.78
N TRP A 105 8.99 -1.54 -3.61
CA TRP A 105 8.59 -2.07 -4.90
C TRP A 105 7.93 -3.44 -4.72
N VAL A 106 6.94 -3.74 -5.57
CA VAL A 106 6.22 -5.01 -5.56
C VAL A 106 6.31 -5.58 -6.96
N ASP A 107 6.99 -6.71 -7.09
CA ASP A 107 6.89 -7.58 -8.27
C ASP A 107 6.09 -8.82 -7.88
N VAL A 108 5.23 -9.31 -8.75
CA VAL A 108 4.59 -10.63 -8.60
C VAL A 108 5.06 -11.51 -9.73
N ILE A 109 5.62 -12.66 -9.38
CA ILE A 109 6.26 -13.59 -10.31
C ILE A 109 5.36 -14.80 -10.49
N GLN A 110 5.02 -15.11 -11.73
CA GLN A 110 4.26 -16.29 -12.11
C GLN A 110 4.91 -16.91 -13.34
N ASP A 111 5.04 -18.24 -13.35
CA ASP A 111 5.69 -18.99 -14.42
C ASP A 111 7.10 -18.47 -14.79
N GLY A 112 7.86 -18.07 -13.76
CA GLY A 112 9.22 -17.55 -13.89
C GLY A 112 9.32 -16.13 -14.47
N GLN A 113 8.21 -15.41 -14.59
CA GLN A 113 8.16 -14.08 -15.20
C GLN A 113 7.47 -13.07 -14.28
N ALA A 114 7.97 -11.83 -14.29
CA ALA A 114 7.32 -10.74 -13.59
C ALA A 114 6.02 -10.34 -14.31
N VAL A 115 4.90 -10.45 -13.60
CA VAL A 115 3.58 -10.07 -14.08
C VAL A 115 3.44 -8.55 -14.02
N LYS A 116 2.99 -7.96 -15.12
CA LYS A 116 2.74 -6.52 -15.19
C LYS A 116 1.58 -6.15 -14.25
N SER A 117 1.80 -5.17 -13.37
CA SER A 117 0.71 -4.63 -12.54
C SER A 117 -0.41 -4.04 -13.41
N ALA A 118 -1.66 -4.32 -13.07
CA ALA A 118 -2.83 -3.70 -13.67
C ALA A 118 -2.97 -2.21 -13.25
N GLY A 119 -2.46 -1.87 -12.07
CA GLY A 119 -2.38 -0.49 -11.60
C GLY A 119 -1.77 -0.41 -10.21
N PHE A 120 -1.40 0.81 -9.81
CA PHE A 120 -0.96 1.11 -8.45
C PHE A 120 -1.59 2.41 -7.95
N SER A 121 -1.71 2.52 -6.64
CA SER A 121 -2.11 3.72 -5.92
C SER A 121 -1.20 3.88 -4.71
N GLY A 122 -0.75 5.11 -4.44
CA GLY A 122 0.12 5.42 -3.31
C GLY A 122 -0.32 6.73 -2.68
N VAL A 123 -0.56 6.69 -1.37
CA VAL A 123 -1.04 7.83 -0.59
C VAL A 123 -0.17 7.94 0.65
N LYS A 124 0.31 9.16 0.93
CA LYS A 124 1.22 9.40 2.07
C LYS A 124 0.49 9.74 3.36
N THR A 125 -0.75 10.19 3.27
CA THR A 125 -1.55 10.68 4.40
C THR A 125 -2.51 9.63 4.95
N CYS A 126 -2.62 8.45 4.31
CA CYS A 126 -3.40 7.33 4.83
C CYS A 126 -2.66 6.66 5.99
N PRO A 127 -3.25 6.59 7.19
CA PRO A 127 -2.63 5.90 8.32
C PRO A 127 -2.49 4.40 8.05
N GLY A 128 -1.28 3.88 8.22
CA GLY A 128 -1.00 2.45 8.17
C GLY A 128 -0.85 1.85 6.77
N ILE A 129 -1.25 2.54 5.70
CA ILE A 129 -1.09 2.05 4.31
C ILE A 129 -0.45 3.12 3.46
N ARG A 130 0.65 2.73 2.79
CA ARG A 130 1.45 3.62 1.96
C ARG A 130 1.28 3.33 0.46
N LYS A 131 1.00 2.08 0.08
CA LYS A 131 0.89 1.68 -1.32
C LYS A 131 -0.07 0.51 -1.48
N SER A 132 -0.76 0.45 -2.60
CA SER A 132 -1.53 -0.70 -3.04
C SER A 132 -1.32 -0.94 -4.53
N VAL A 133 -1.22 -2.20 -4.94
CA VAL A 133 -0.93 -2.61 -6.33
C VAL A 133 -1.86 -3.75 -6.71
N ARG A 134 -2.51 -3.65 -7.86
CA ARG A 134 -3.39 -4.70 -8.40
C ARG A 134 -2.70 -5.45 -9.53
N PHE A 135 -2.89 -6.76 -9.58
CA PHE A 135 -2.35 -7.67 -10.59
C PHE A 135 -3.45 -8.55 -11.17
N LYS A 136 -3.33 -8.85 -12.47
CA LYS A 136 -4.10 -9.91 -13.14
C LYS A 136 -3.15 -11.06 -13.43
N LEU A 137 -3.53 -12.25 -12.99
CA LEU A 137 -2.72 -13.46 -12.90
C LEU A 137 -3.56 -14.65 -13.38
N THR A 138 -2.90 -15.75 -13.71
CA THR A 138 -3.60 -17.04 -13.85
C THR A 138 -3.78 -17.68 -12.47
N PRO A 139 -4.85 -18.45 -12.23
CA PRO A 139 -4.97 -19.22 -10.99
C PRO A 139 -3.78 -20.17 -10.81
N GLY A 140 -3.23 -20.25 -9.60
CA GLY A 140 -2.06 -21.09 -9.32
C GLY A 140 -1.04 -20.42 -8.41
N ALA A 141 0.19 -20.94 -8.41
CA ALA A 141 1.26 -20.41 -7.58
C ALA A 141 1.85 -19.11 -8.16
N ALA A 142 2.15 -18.17 -7.27
CA ALA A 142 2.95 -17.00 -7.59
C ALA A 142 3.85 -16.63 -6.40
N THR A 143 4.89 -15.85 -6.68
CA THR A 143 5.82 -15.31 -5.68
C THR A 143 5.75 -13.80 -5.68
N ILE A 144 5.46 -13.21 -4.53
CA ILE A 144 5.58 -11.77 -4.30
C ILE A 144 7.05 -11.48 -3.96
N GLN A 145 7.64 -10.50 -4.63
CA GLN A 145 8.97 -9.97 -4.32
C GLN A 145 8.84 -8.52 -3.88
N LEU A 146 9.38 -8.23 -2.71
CA LEU A 146 9.41 -6.91 -2.10
C LEU A 146 10.85 -6.42 -2.11
N SER A 147 11.09 -5.21 -2.63
CA SER A 147 12.44 -4.66 -2.69
C SER A 147 12.45 -3.15 -2.45
N GLY A 148 13.60 -2.64 -2.00
CA GLY A 148 13.79 -1.20 -1.82
C GLY A 148 13.10 -0.63 -0.58
N ALA A 149 12.74 -1.47 0.39
CA ALA A 149 12.18 -1.02 1.66
C ALA A 149 13.23 -0.30 2.51
N ARG A 150 12.83 0.75 3.23
CA ARG A 150 13.74 1.52 4.10
C ARG A 150 13.85 0.97 5.52
N LYS A 151 12.91 0.12 5.91
CA LYS A 151 12.81 -0.50 7.23
C LYS A 151 12.99 -2.00 7.09
N GLU A 152 13.35 -2.64 8.19
CA GLU A 152 13.52 -4.08 8.32
C GLU A 152 12.20 -4.84 8.52
N ASN A 153 11.06 -4.13 8.55
CA ASN A 153 9.74 -4.74 8.62
C ASN A 153 8.74 -4.04 7.68
N LEU A 154 7.78 -4.81 7.18
CA LEU A 154 6.75 -4.31 6.26
C LEU A 154 5.48 -5.15 6.38
N LYS A 155 4.36 -4.51 6.69
CA LYS A 155 3.06 -5.20 6.65
C LYS A 155 2.59 -5.31 5.20
N VAL A 156 2.13 -6.51 4.84
CA VAL A 156 1.69 -6.88 3.50
C VAL A 156 0.32 -7.54 3.63
N ALA A 157 -0.66 -7.05 2.89
CA ALA A 157 -1.98 -7.70 2.75
C ALA A 157 -2.14 -8.22 1.32
N VAL A 158 -2.80 -9.36 1.18
CA VAL A 158 -3.06 -10.04 -0.09
C VAL A 158 -4.56 -10.29 -0.21
N LEU A 159 -5.29 -9.39 -0.88
CA LEU A 159 -6.76 -9.46 -0.98
C LEU A 159 -7.25 -9.53 -2.43
N ALA A 160 -8.55 -9.80 -2.58
CA ALA A 160 -9.26 -9.55 -3.84
C ALA A 160 -9.37 -8.04 -4.08
N PRO A 161 -9.18 -7.54 -5.31
CA PRO A 161 -9.63 -6.21 -5.69
C PRO A 161 -11.14 -6.00 -5.40
N GLU A 162 -11.49 -4.81 -4.92
CA GLU A 162 -12.86 -4.27 -4.92
C GLU A 162 -13.16 -3.45 -6.17
#